data_AF-B3CIS8-F1
#
_entry.id   AF-B3CIS8-F1
#
_cell.length_a   1.000
_cell.length_b   1.000
_cell.length_c   1.000
_cell.angle_alpha   90.00
_cell.angle_beta   90.00
_cell.angle_gamma   90.00
#
_symmetry.space_group_name_H-M   'P 1'
#
loop_
_entity.id
_entity.type
_entity.pdbx_description
1 polymer ?
#
loop_
_entity_poly.entity_id
_entity_poly.type
_entity_poly.pdbx_seq_one_letter_code
_entity_poly.pdbx_strand_id
1 'polypeptide(L)'
;MALNDGTITLATTATITFTATAGTSQLPGNIGAPKPVAYGLVAPKAKDETSTNPISLNLVLGQKSASTNDRTLTAANAALFNGEWKKGHRYTYNLQLDKNDITLKSVEIKAWTEKDGGSQDVPPIIE
;
A
#
# COMPACT_ATOMS: atom_id res chain seq x y z
N MET A 1 -7.79 6.66 -15.29
CA MET A 1 -6.73 5.74 -15.78
C MET A 1 -7.23 4.33 -15.50
N ALA A 2 -7.54 3.55 -16.53
CA ALA A 2 -7.98 2.16 -16.40
C ALA A 2 -6.77 1.26 -16.66
N LEU A 3 -6.49 0.33 -15.75
CA LEU A 3 -5.36 -0.58 -15.83
C LEU A 3 -5.91 -1.97 -16.08
N ASN A 4 -6.00 -2.36 -17.35
CA ASN A 4 -6.66 -3.59 -17.78
C ASN A 4 -5.87 -4.86 -17.37
N ASP A 5 -4.55 -4.75 -17.24
CA ASP A 5 -3.64 -5.87 -16.93
C ASP A 5 -2.66 -5.53 -15.78
N GLY A 6 -2.91 -4.43 -15.07
CA GLY A 6 -2.01 -3.92 -14.04
C GLY A 6 -0.72 -3.26 -14.58
N THR A 7 -0.58 -3.07 -15.90
CA THR A 7 0.59 -2.42 -16.49
C THR A 7 0.38 -0.91 -16.61
N ILE A 8 1.20 -0.14 -15.90
CA ILE A 8 1.30 1.31 -16.08
C ILE A 8 2.43 1.57 -17.08
N THR A 9 2.09 1.99 -18.31
CA THR A 9 3.08 2.41 -19.31
C THR A 9 3.41 3.88 -19.10
N LEU A 10 4.53 4.16 -18.43
CA LEU A 10 5.07 5.50 -18.24
C LEU A 10 6.46 5.59 -18.90
N ALA A 11 6.81 6.78 -19.39
CA ALA A 11 8.20 7.11 -19.63
C ALA A 11 8.97 7.05 -18.31
N THR A 12 10.25 6.67 -18.35
CA THR A 12 11.09 6.53 -17.15
C THR A 12 11.03 7.81 -16.31
N THR A 13 10.54 7.69 -15.07
CA THR A 13 10.44 8.81 -14.12
C THR A 13 11.11 8.42 -12.80
N ALA A 14 11.78 9.38 -12.16
CA ALA A 14 12.39 9.18 -10.85
C ALA A 14 11.36 9.11 -9.72
N THR A 15 10.15 9.65 -9.93
CA THR A 15 9.11 9.75 -8.91
C THR A 15 7.73 9.44 -9.51
N ILE A 16 6.99 8.59 -8.83
CA ILE A 16 5.56 8.35 -9.07
C ILE A 16 4.82 8.76 -7.80
N THR A 17 3.94 9.76 -7.89
CA THR A 17 3.14 10.25 -6.76
C THR A 17 1.68 9.90 -6.97
N PHE A 18 1.08 9.19 -6.01
CA PHE A 18 -0.36 8.95 -5.97
C PHE A 18 -0.97 9.80 -4.86
N THR A 19 -1.93 10.66 -5.21
CA THR A 19 -2.67 11.47 -4.23
C THR A 19 -4.04 10.85 -4.03
N ALA A 20 -4.34 10.43 -2.79
CA ALA A 20 -5.69 9.98 -2.44
C ALA A 20 -6.69 11.13 -2.58
N THR A 21 -7.90 10.83 -3.04
CA THR A 21 -8.98 11.83 -3.12
C THR A 21 -9.42 12.24 -1.71
N ALA A 22 -9.56 13.55 -1.46
CA ALA A 22 -10.05 14.04 -0.18
C ALA A 22 -11.47 13.50 0.10
N GLY A 23 -11.77 13.18 1.36
CA GLY A 23 -13.07 12.65 1.79
C GLY A 23 -13.25 11.13 1.64
N THR A 24 -12.27 10.40 1.12
CA THR A 24 -12.31 8.92 1.02
C THR A 24 -11.65 8.22 2.21
N SER A 25 -11.54 8.88 3.36
CA SER A 25 -10.91 8.32 4.56
C SER A 25 -11.58 7.01 4.98
N GLN A 26 -10.77 5.97 5.16
CA GLN A 26 -11.22 4.64 5.58
C GLN A 26 -10.93 4.40 7.06
N LEU A 27 -11.83 3.67 7.73
CA LEU A 27 -11.55 3.17 9.07
C LEU A 27 -10.63 1.95 8.98
N PRO A 28 -9.54 1.86 9.77
CA PRO A 28 -8.58 0.75 9.73
C PRO A 28 -9.14 -0.60 10.24
N GLY A 29 -10.42 -0.64 10.63
CA GLY A 29 -11.06 -1.81 11.23
C GLY A 29 -10.94 -1.83 12.74
N ASN A 30 -11.19 -3.00 13.32
CA ASN A 30 -11.12 -3.23 14.77
C ASN A 30 -9.80 -3.90 15.13
N ILE A 31 -9.39 -3.77 16.40
CA ILE A 31 -8.26 -4.54 16.94
C ILE A 31 -8.57 -6.04 16.76
N GLY A 32 -7.62 -6.79 16.18
CA GLY A 32 -7.78 -8.21 15.87
C GLY A 32 -8.56 -8.52 14.58
N ALA A 33 -9.16 -7.52 13.94
CA ALA A 33 -9.86 -7.64 12.66
C ALA A 33 -9.58 -6.41 11.78
N PRO A 34 -8.32 -6.24 11.32
CA PRO A 34 -7.94 -5.10 10.49
C PRO A 34 -8.69 -5.13 9.15
N LYS A 35 -9.00 -3.96 8.62
CA LYS A 35 -9.56 -3.79 7.29
C LYS A 35 -8.51 -3.23 6.33
N PRO A 36 -8.50 -3.65 5.06
CA PRO A 36 -7.74 -2.96 4.05
C PRO A 36 -8.20 -1.50 3.92
N VAL A 37 -7.25 -0.57 3.90
CA VAL A 37 -7.52 0.88 3.87
C VAL A 37 -6.97 1.59 2.64
N ALA A 38 -6.05 0.96 1.92
CA ALA A 38 -5.43 1.52 0.73
C ALA A 38 -4.93 0.40 -0.19
N TYR A 39 -4.96 0.67 -1.48
CA TYR A 39 -4.41 -0.19 -2.53
C TYR A 39 -3.76 0.69 -3.59
N GLY A 40 -2.76 0.16 -4.27
CA GLY A 40 -2.08 0.86 -5.36
C GLY A 40 -1.37 -0.12 -6.26
N LEU A 41 -1.34 0.19 -7.55
CA LEU A 41 -0.53 -0.53 -8.52
C LEU A 41 0.86 0.12 -8.58
N VAL A 42 1.88 -0.73 -8.57
CA VAL A 42 3.28 -0.32 -8.57
C VAL A 42 4.01 -0.94 -9.75
N ALA A 43 5.02 -0.24 -10.25
CA ALA A 43 5.92 -0.81 -11.23
C ALA A 43 6.74 -1.95 -10.58
N PRO A 44 7.03 -3.04 -11.30
CA PRO A 44 7.97 -4.04 -10.83
C PRO A 44 9.32 -3.40 -10.48
N LYS A 45 9.93 -3.85 -9.39
CA LYS A 45 11.24 -3.36 -8.95
C LYS A 45 12.10 -4.54 -8.53
N ALA A 46 13.39 -4.48 -8.86
CA ALA A 46 14.36 -5.45 -8.37
C ALA A 46 14.50 -5.35 -6.84
N LYS A 47 14.98 -6.43 -6.22
CA LYS A 47 15.44 -6.39 -4.82
C LYS A 47 16.59 -5.39 -4.72
N ASP A 48 16.54 -4.50 -3.74
CA ASP A 48 17.62 -3.54 -3.48
C ASP A 48 17.98 -3.55 -2.00
N GLU A 49 18.91 -4.43 -1.63
CA GLU A 49 19.38 -4.56 -0.25
C GLU A 49 20.31 -3.42 0.18
N THR A 50 20.79 -2.62 -0.78
CA THR A 50 21.82 -1.59 -0.57
C THR A 50 21.24 -0.18 -0.50
N SER A 51 19.95 -0.02 -0.81
CA SER A 51 19.29 1.28 -0.82
C SER A 51 19.37 1.97 0.53
N THR A 52 19.98 3.15 0.54
CA THR A 52 19.95 4.08 1.68
C THR A 52 18.68 4.92 1.72
N ASN A 53 17.84 4.84 0.68
CA ASN A 53 16.57 5.57 0.54
C ASN A 53 15.41 4.57 0.44
N PRO A 54 15.03 3.90 1.55
CA PRO A 54 13.93 2.95 1.53
C PRO A 54 12.61 3.63 1.19
N ILE A 55 11.68 2.85 0.64
CA ILE A 55 10.30 3.31 0.43
C ILE A 55 9.71 3.74 1.76
N SER A 56 9.15 4.94 1.79
CA SER A 56 8.45 5.50 2.94
C SER A 56 6.94 5.46 2.72
N LEU A 57 6.22 5.16 3.80
CA LEU A 57 4.78 5.24 3.89
C LEU A 57 4.42 6.40 4.81
N ASN A 58 3.73 7.38 4.27
CA ASN A 58 3.15 8.47 5.06
C ASN A 58 1.65 8.24 5.20
N LEU A 59 1.18 8.08 6.43
CA LEU A 59 -0.23 7.91 6.76
C LEU A 59 -0.72 9.10 7.58
N VAL A 60 -1.77 9.76 7.10
CA VAL A 60 -2.48 10.78 7.88
C VAL A 60 -3.59 10.09 8.66
N LEU A 61 -3.50 10.13 9.99
CA LEU A 61 -4.54 9.66 10.90
C LEU A 61 -5.24 10.85 11.51
N GLY A 62 -6.57 10.78 11.57
CA GLY A 62 -7.40 11.90 11.99
C GLY A 62 -8.77 11.44 12.44
N GLN A 63 -9.58 12.41 12.88
CA GLN A 63 -10.98 12.16 13.12
C GLN A 63 -11.72 12.13 11.78
N LYS A 64 -12.64 11.18 11.62
CA LYS A 64 -13.50 11.15 10.43
C LYS A 64 -14.23 12.50 10.30
N SER A 65 -14.09 13.13 9.14
CA SER A 65 -14.73 14.42 8.81
C SER A 65 -14.23 15.65 9.59
N ALA A 66 -13.08 15.58 10.28
CA ALA A 66 -12.48 16.74 10.94
C ALA A 66 -10.95 16.64 10.94
N SER A 67 -10.26 17.74 10.58
CA SER A 67 -8.79 17.78 10.45
C SER A 67 -8.05 18.34 11.66
N THR A 68 -8.77 18.77 12.70
CA THR A 68 -8.21 19.55 13.83
C THR A 68 -7.14 18.80 14.63
N ASN A 69 -7.10 17.47 14.55
CA ASN A 69 -6.13 16.63 15.24
C ASN A 69 -5.46 15.62 14.29
N ASP A 70 -5.39 15.97 13.01
CA ASP A 70 -4.70 15.13 12.03
C ASP A 70 -3.22 15.05 12.38
N ARG A 71 -2.68 13.85 12.28
CA ARG A 71 -1.27 13.56 12.50
C ARG A 71 -0.74 12.73 11.36
N THR A 72 0.44 13.10 10.89
CA THR A 72 1.17 12.33 9.89
C THR A 72 2.11 11.37 10.60
N LEU A 73 1.94 10.09 10.34
CA LEU A 73 2.85 9.04 10.77
C LEU A 73 3.65 8.57 9.56
N THR A 74 4.95 8.44 9.72
CA THR A 74 5.85 8.00 8.66
C THR A 74 6.54 6.72 9.07
N ALA A 75 6.33 5.65 8.30
CA ALA A 75 7.14 4.44 8.38
C ALA A 75 8.10 4.40 7.20
N ALA A 76 9.39 4.25 7.48
CA ALA A 76 10.36 3.79 6.51
C ALA A 76 10.83 2.40 6.98
N ASN A 77 10.63 1.38 6.15
CA ASN A 77 11.07 0.03 6.48
C ASN A 77 11.86 -0.58 5.32
N ALA A 78 13.17 -0.42 5.37
CA ALA A 78 14.09 -0.99 4.41
C ALA A 78 13.89 -2.52 4.31
N ALA A 79 13.80 -3.26 5.42
CA ALA A 79 13.71 -4.72 5.36
C ALA A 79 12.47 -5.24 4.59
N LEU A 80 11.30 -4.63 4.79
CA LEU A 80 10.05 -5.09 4.18
C LEU A 80 9.78 -4.48 2.79
N PHE A 81 10.28 -3.27 2.53
CA PHE A 81 10.16 -2.64 1.22
C PHE A 81 11.32 -2.91 0.27
N ASN A 82 12.50 -3.34 0.73
CA ASN A 82 13.65 -3.64 -0.14
C ASN A 82 13.49 -4.95 -0.92
N GLY A 83 12.45 -5.74 -0.61
CA GLY A 83 12.06 -6.92 -1.38
C GLY A 83 11.74 -6.59 -2.84
N GLU A 84 11.84 -7.58 -3.72
CA GLU A 84 11.45 -7.46 -5.11
C GLU A 84 9.93 -7.27 -5.25
N TRP A 85 9.49 -6.39 -6.16
CA TRP A 85 8.11 -6.36 -6.64
C TRP A 85 8.03 -7.01 -8.00
N LYS A 86 7.38 -8.17 -8.08
CA LYS A 86 7.24 -8.97 -9.29
C LYS A 86 5.97 -8.60 -10.03
N LYS A 87 6.04 -8.60 -11.37
CA LYS A 87 4.84 -8.49 -12.22
C LYS A 87 3.87 -9.61 -11.89
N GLY A 88 2.57 -9.30 -11.87
CA GLY A 88 1.51 -10.29 -11.63
C GLY A 88 1.46 -10.83 -10.21
N HIS A 89 1.97 -10.09 -9.23
CA HIS A 89 1.93 -10.43 -7.81
C HIS A 89 1.25 -9.32 -7.01
N ARG A 90 0.63 -9.70 -5.89
CA ARG A 90 0.02 -8.81 -4.91
C ARG A 90 0.81 -8.87 -3.61
N TYR A 91 1.05 -7.69 -3.03
CA TYR A 91 1.79 -7.50 -1.79
C TYR A 91 0.86 -6.86 -0.76
N THR A 92 0.50 -7.61 0.28
CA THR A 92 -0.34 -7.12 1.39
C THR A 92 0.56 -6.76 2.57
N TYR A 93 0.68 -5.47 2.86
CA TYR A 93 1.48 -4.97 3.99
C TYR A 93 0.60 -4.78 5.22
N ASN A 94 0.93 -5.49 6.30
CA ASN A 94 0.22 -5.37 7.57
C ASN A 94 0.85 -4.28 8.43
N LEU A 95 0.04 -3.30 8.81
CA LEU A 95 0.44 -2.12 9.56
C LEU A 95 -0.07 -2.23 11.00
N GLN A 96 0.83 -2.07 11.98
CA GLN A 96 0.43 -1.80 13.35
C GLN A 96 0.43 -0.29 13.57
N LEU A 97 -0.71 0.23 14.02
CA LEU A 97 -0.86 1.63 14.42
C LEU A 97 -0.69 1.73 15.93
N ASP A 98 0.24 2.56 16.36
CA ASP A 98 0.43 2.93 17.76
C ASP A 98 0.04 4.40 17.97
N LYS A 99 0.12 4.87 19.23
CA LYS A 99 -0.33 6.22 19.58
C LYS A 99 0.35 7.31 18.75
N ASN A 100 1.64 7.19 18.45
CA ASN A 100 2.39 8.21 17.73
C ASN A 100 3.26 7.61 16.62
N ASP A 101 3.05 6.35 16.26
CA ASP A 101 3.93 5.63 15.36
C ASP A 101 3.15 4.62 14.52
N ILE A 102 3.75 4.22 13.40
CA ILE A 102 3.26 3.17 12.51
C ILE A 102 4.41 2.22 12.22
N THR A 103 4.16 0.93 12.44
CA THR A 103 5.14 -0.12 12.15
C THR A 103 4.61 -1.06 11.08
N LEU A 104 5.38 -1.29 10.02
CA LEU A 104 5.15 -2.43 9.13
C LEU A 104 5.55 -3.72 9.85
N LYS A 105 4.59 -4.63 10.05
CA LYS A 105 4.80 -5.90 10.77
C LYS A 105 5.18 -7.05 9.86
N SER A 106 4.51 -7.16 8.72
CA SER A 106 4.73 -8.25 7.77
C SER A 106 4.29 -7.84 6.37
N VAL A 107 4.75 -8.60 5.39
CA VAL A 107 4.23 -8.57 4.03
C VAL A 107 3.79 -9.98 3.65
N GLU A 108 2.60 -10.11 3.10
CA GLU A 108 2.13 -11.33 2.45
C GLU A 108 2.24 -11.12 0.93
N ILE A 109 2.80 -12.11 0.23
CA ILE A 109 3.03 -12.04 -1.21
C ILE A 109 2.30 -13.21 -1.85
N LYS A 110 1.39 -12.91 -2.77
CA LYS A 110 0.59 -13.89 -3.51
C LYS A 110 0.64 -13.63 -5.01
N ALA A 111 0.43 -14.67 -5.80
CA ALA A 111 0.21 -14.47 -7.23
C ALA A 111 -1.12 -13.72 -7.44
N TRP A 112 -1.21 -12.89 -8.47
CA TRP A 112 -2.43 -12.13 -8.77
C TRP A 112 -3.65 -13.03 -9.03
N THR A 113 -3.43 -14.23 -9.54
CA THR A 113 -4.47 -15.22 -9.85
C THR A 113 -4.85 -16.11 -8.67
N GLU A 114 -4.13 -16.03 -7.55
CA GLU A 114 -4.38 -16.81 -6.35
C GLU A 114 -5.63 -16.29 -5.65
N LYS A 115 -6.67 -17.14 -5.51
CA LYS A 115 -7.90 -16.76 -4.82
C LYS A 115 -7.72 -16.90 -3.31
N ASP A 116 -7.92 -15.81 -2.60
CA ASP A 116 -8.23 -15.89 -1.17
C ASP A 116 -9.73 -16.12 -1.01
N GLY A 117 -10.12 -16.99 -0.08
CA GLY A 117 -11.54 -17.32 0.18
C GLY A 117 -12.40 -16.17 0.72
N GLY A 118 -12.00 -14.91 0.55
CA GLY A 118 -12.73 -13.71 0.94
C GLY A 118 -12.84 -12.69 -0.20
N SER A 119 -13.98 -12.01 -0.30
CA SER A 119 -14.19 -10.90 -1.21
C SER A 119 -13.27 -9.73 -0.82
N GLN A 120 -12.26 -9.45 -1.62
CA GLN A 120 -11.39 -8.28 -1.46
C GLN A 120 -11.35 -7.56 -2.81
N ASP A 121 -11.95 -6.36 -2.88
CA ASP A 121 -11.93 -5.53 -4.08
C ASP A 121 -10.50 -5.07 -4.41
N VAL A 122 -9.87 -5.76 -5.37
CA VAL A 122 -9.65 -5.24 -6.74
C VAL A 122 -9.80 -6.45 -7.70
N PRO A 123 -10.99 -6.67 -8.30
CA PRO A 123 -11.18 -7.74 -9.27
C PRO A 123 -10.47 -7.42 -10.59
N PRO A 124 -9.90 -8.40 -11.32
CA PRO A 124 -9.62 -8.20 -12.74
C PRO A 124 -10.97 -8.02 -13.47
N ILE A 125 -11.13 -6.92 -14.22
CA ILE A 125 -12.17 -6.88 -15.25
C ILE A 125 -11.64 -7.78 -16.38
N ILE A 126 -12.26 -8.94 -16.52
CA ILE A 126 -12.10 -9.80 -17.69
C ILE A 126 -13.01 -9.21 -18.77
N GLU A 127 -12.42 -8.72 -19.86
CA GLU A 127 -13.11 -8.65 -21.18
C GLU A 127 -12.60 -9.80 -22.05
#